data_AF-A0A017SP73-F1
#
_entry.id   AF-A0A017SP73-F1
#
_cell.length_a   1.000
_cell.length_b   1.000
_cell.length_c   1.000
_cell.angle_alpha   90.00
_cell.angle_beta   90.00
_cell.angle_gamma   90.00
#
_symmetry.space_group_name_H-M   'P 1'
#
loop_
_entity.id
_entity.type
_entity.pdbx_description
1 polymer ?
#
loop_
_entity_poly.entity_id
_entity_poly.type
_entity_poly.pdbx_seq_one_letter_code
_entity_poly.pdbx_strand_id
1 'polypeptide(L)'
;MSIESHPKGSALPTRDTSQPSICTSIKRFDTLFGKGHAPGISDDWIYTDRPALDIYTSKFANEILVRVTWLHVYLDAARLKGLIDGWTAVLRGREDQVPPFHRFSEDPAVCLETDSKPEKWVCWSNALRRFGKVLFIFRVMQARERCLHDVETDLVDLGMLPVVLG
;
A
#
# COMPACT_ATOMS: atom_id res chain seq x y z
N MET A 1 -10.47 2.69 23.71
CA MET A 1 -10.66 1.25 23.42
C MET A 1 -9.31 0.66 23.00
N SER A 2 -9.00 -0.58 23.37
CA SER A 2 -7.82 -1.30 22.88
C SER A 2 -8.08 -1.83 21.47
N ILE A 3 -7.05 -2.01 20.65
CA ILE A 3 -7.21 -2.57 19.30
C ILE A 3 -7.74 -4.01 19.35
N GLU A 4 -7.33 -4.79 20.35
CA GLU A 4 -7.72 -6.18 20.55
C GLU A 4 -9.19 -6.33 20.97
N SER A 5 -9.71 -5.33 21.69
CA SER A 5 -11.13 -5.30 22.05
C SER A 5 -12.01 -4.70 20.95
N HIS A 6 -11.41 -4.20 19.86
CA HIS A 6 -12.15 -3.68 18.71
C HIS A 6 -12.55 -4.85 17.77
N PRO A 7 -13.83 -5.00 17.41
CA PRO A 7 -14.34 -6.17 16.64
C PRO A 7 -13.57 -6.48 15.35
N LYS A 8 -13.09 -5.44 14.67
CA LYS A 8 -12.25 -5.58 13.47
C LYS A 8 -10.76 -5.34 13.70
N GLY A 9 -10.41 -4.76 14.85
CA GLY A 9 -9.01 -4.47 15.19
C GLY A 9 -8.28 -5.73 15.66
N SER A 10 -9.00 -6.66 16.28
CA SER A 10 -8.47 -7.96 16.74
C SER A 10 -7.96 -8.86 15.61
N ALA A 11 -8.40 -8.65 14.37
CA ALA A 11 -7.92 -9.39 13.20
C ALA A 11 -6.62 -8.81 12.61
N LEU A 12 -6.14 -7.67 13.13
CA LEU A 12 -4.84 -7.14 12.74
C LEU A 12 -3.72 -7.93 13.41
N PRO A 13 -2.57 -8.08 12.73
CA PRO A 13 -1.40 -8.71 13.30
C PRO A 13 -0.90 -7.91 14.52
N THR A 14 -0.65 -8.61 15.62
CA THR A 14 -0.18 -8.03 16.87
C THR A 14 1.29 -7.62 16.77
N ARG A 15 1.69 -6.60 17.54
CA ARG A 15 3.03 -6.00 17.54
C ARG A 15 4.21 -6.97 17.79
N ASP A 16 3.95 -8.14 18.38
CA ASP A 16 4.99 -9.11 18.77
C ASP A 16 5.50 -9.99 17.61
N THR A 17 4.95 -9.83 16.40
CA THR A 17 5.55 -10.46 15.23
C THR A 17 6.81 -9.70 14.82
N SER A 18 7.97 -10.30 15.09
CA SER A 18 9.27 -9.87 14.54
C SER A 18 9.35 -9.90 13.01
N GLN A 19 8.28 -10.37 12.34
CA GLN A 19 8.18 -10.51 10.90
C GLN A 19 6.99 -9.73 10.34
N PRO A 20 7.16 -9.09 9.16
CA PRO A 20 6.05 -8.44 8.47
C PRO A 20 5.00 -9.47 8.06
N SER A 21 3.74 -9.20 8.39
CA SER A 21 2.60 -10.03 8.01
C SER A 21 1.80 -9.37 6.90
N ILE A 22 1.42 -10.14 5.90
CA ILE A 22 0.58 -9.67 4.79
C ILE A 22 -0.88 -9.88 5.16
N CYS A 23 -1.66 -8.80 5.15
CA CYS A 23 -3.11 -8.89 5.29
C CYS A 23 -3.76 -8.75 3.91
N THR A 24 -4.48 -9.78 3.47
CA THR A 24 -4.96 -9.89 2.08
C THR A 24 -6.14 -8.99 1.74
N SER A 25 -6.86 -8.44 2.75
CA SER A 25 -8.01 -7.57 2.51
C SER A 25 -8.00 -6.36 3.43
N ILE A 26 -7.43 -5.25 2.94
CA ILE A 26 -7.41 -3.95 3.65
C ILE A 26 -8.82 -3.38 3.81
N LYS A 27 -9.73 -3.64 2.85
CA LYS A 27 -11.13 -3.17 2.88
C LYS A 27 -11.88 -3.59 4.14
N ARG A 28 -11.56 -4.76 4.71
CA ARG A 28 -12.16 -5.23 5.96
C ARG A 28 -11.93 -4.26 7.11
N PHE A 29 -10.83 -3.51 7.08
CA PHE A 29 -10.40 -2.59 8.11
C PHE A 29 -10.77 -1.12 7.86
N ASP A 30 -11.46 -0.78 6.76
CA ASP A 30 -11.78 0.62 6.45
C ASP A 30 -12.53 1.33 7.57
N THR A 31 -13.39 0.60 8.28
CA THR A 31 -14.12 1.13 9.44
C THR A 31 -13.22 1.51 10.62
N LEU A 32 -12.00 0.97 10.72
CA LEU A 32 -11.02 1.38 11.76
C LEU A 32 -10.52 2.81 11.57
N PHE A 33 -10.68 3.32 10.35
CA PHE A 33 -10.18 4.62 9.92
C PHE A 33 -11.33 5.58 9.59
N GLY A 34 -12.54 5.30 10.09
CA GLY A 34 -13.75 6.07 9.82
C GLY A 34 -14.37 5.83 8.44
N LYS A 35 -15.69 6.03 8.34
CA LYS A 35 -16.44 5.88 7.08
C LYS A 35 -16.12 7.05 6.13
N GLY A 36 -15.88 6.75 4.85
CA GLY A 36 -15.72 7.76 3.78
C GLY A 36 -14.30 8.30 3.58
N HIS A 37 -13.33 7.88 4.40
CA HIS A 37 -11.95 8.35 4.29
C HIS A 37 -11.13 7.60 3.24
N ALA A 38 -11.42 6.32 2.98
CA ALA A 38 -10.75 5.57 1.93
C ALA A 38 -11.45 5.73 0.57
N PRO A 39 -10.71 5.94 -0.52
CA PRO A 39 -11.25 5.86 -1.88
C PRO A 39 -11.53 4.40 -2.22
N GLY A 40 -12.74 4.11 -2.69
CA GLY A 40 -13.19 2.77 -3.05
C GLY A 40 -13.03 2.46 -4.54
N ILE A 41 -13.04 3.48 -5.38
CA ILE A 41 -12.92 3.40 -6.85
C ILE A 41 -12.00 4.48 -7.42
N SER A 42 -11.57 4.34 -8.67
CA SER A 42 -10.76 5.35 -9.37
C SER A 42 -11.44 6.71 -9.44
N ASP A 43 -12.76 6.71 -9.61
CA ASP A 43 -13.57 7.92 -9.77
C ASP A 43 -13.54 8.78 -8.50
N ASP A 44 -13.36 8.18 -7.33
CA ASP A 44 -13.18 8.91 -6.08
C ASP A 44 -11.93 9.80 -6.14
N TRP A 45 -10.88 9.41 -6.88
CA TRP A 45 -9.68 10.23 -7.01
C TRP A 45 -9.80 11.33 -8.07
N ILE A 46 -10.68 11.15 -9.05
CA ILE A 46 -10.80 12.06 -10.20
C ILE A 46 -11.86 13.12 -9.92
N TYR A 47 -13.00 12.71 -9.35
CA TYR A 47 -14.18 13.55 -9.22
C TYR A 47 -14.45 14.03 -7.80
N THR A 48 -13.63 13.61 -6.82
CA THR A 48 -13.65 14.20 -5.49
C THR A 48 -12.34 14.90 -5.22
N ASP A 49 -12.40 16.04 -4.55
CA ASP A 49 -11.24 16.89 -4.24
C ASP A 49 -10.37 16.23 -3.15
N ARG A 50 -9.70 15.13 -3.52
CA ARG A 50 -8.86 14.31 -2.65
C ARG A 50 -7.38 14.55 -2.97
N PRO A 51 -6.52 14.61 -1.94
CA PRO A 51 -5.09 14.79 -2.16
C PRO A 51 -4.48 13.53 -2.77
N ALA A 52 -3.51 13.67 -3.68
CA ALA A 52 -2.84 12.55 -4.34
C ALA A 52 -2.06 11.61 -3.39
N LEU A 53 -1.74 12.11 -2.19
CA LEU A 53 -1.21 11.36 -1.06
C LEU A 53 -2.08 11.68 0.17
N ASP A 54 -2.72 10.66 0.72
CA ASP A 54 -3.58 10.76 1.90
C ASP A 54 -3.00 9.92 3.04
N ILE A 55 -2.78 10.55 4.20
CA ILE A 55 -2.27 9.89 5.41
C ILE A 55 -3.31 10.03 6.49
N TYR A 56 -3.87 8.90 6.91
CA TYR A 56 -4.88 8.85 7.97
C TYR A 56 -4.34 8.13 9.19
N THR A 57 -4.52 8.71 10.37
CA THR A 57 -4.07 8.13 11.63
C THR A 57 -5.25 7.90 12.57
N SER A 58 -5.38 6.66 13.08
CA SER A 58 -6.36 6.28 14.09
C SER A 58 -5.62 5.88 15.38
N LYS A 59 -5.99 6.49 16.50
CA LYS A 59 -5.35 6.27 17.80
C LYS A 59 -6.19 5.32 18.65
N PHE A 60 -5.63 4.18 19.00
CA PHE A 60 -6.14 3.26 20.01
C PHE A 60 -5.44 3.50 21.35
N ALA A 61 -5.94 2.89 22.42
CA ALA A 61 -5.35 3.06 23.75
C ALA A 61 -3.93 2.47 23.86
N ASN A 62 -3.67 1.39 23.13
CA ASN A 62 -2.42 0.65 23.14
C ASN A 62 -1.56 0.89 21.89
N GLU A 63 -2.16 1.33 20.78
CA GLU A 63 -1.51 1.36 19.47
C GLU A 63 -1.98 2.53 18.60
N ILE A 64 -1.19 2.85 17.57
CA ILE A 64 -1.52 3.86 16.57
C ILE A 64 -1.52 3.16 15.21
N LEU A 65 -2.63 3.27 14.50
CA LEU A 65 -2.78 2.72 13.17
C LEU A 65 -2.65 3.86 12.16
N VAL A 66 -1.69 3.71 11.24
CA VAL A 66 -1.44 4.68 10.17
C VAL A 66 -1.77 4.03 8.84
N ARG A 67 -2.64 4.66 8.06
CA ARG A 67 -2.93 4.31 6.67
C ARG A 67 -2.30 5.35 5.76
N VAL A 68 -1.59 4.87 4.75
CA VAL A 68 -1.03 5.70 3.68
C VAL A 68 -1.66 5.25 2.37
N THR A 69 -2.35 6.16 1.70
CA THR A 69 -2.99 5.94 0.41
C THR A 69 -2.36 6.87 -0.61
N TRP A 70 -1.97 6.38 -1.77
CA TRP A 70 -1.33 7.19 -2.80
C TRP A 70 -1.77 6.80 -4.21
N LEU A 71 -1.72 7.76 -5.13
CA LEU A 71 -1.84 7.48 -6.56
C LEU A 71 -0.50 7.02 -7.14
N HIS A 72 -0.53 5.94 -7.91
CA HIS A 72 0.69 5.37 -8.51
C HIS A 72 1.41 6.29 -9.51
N VAL A 73 0.73 7.31 -10.04
CA VAL A 73 1.37 8.34 -10.88
C VAL A 73 2.35 9.22 -10.09
N TYR A 74 2.15 9.35 -8.77
CA TYR A 74 3.00 10.16 -7.89
C TYR A 74 4.10 9.35 -7.20
N LEU A 75 3.77 8.13 -6.75
CA LEU A 75 4.66 7.31 -5.92
C LEU A 75 4.64 5.85 -6.39
N ASP A 76 5.83 5.30 -6.64
CA ASP A 76 6.05 3.87 -6.66
C ASP A 76 6.45 3.37 -5.25
N ALA A 77 6.64 2.06 -5.11
CA ALA A 77 7.02 1.46 -3.83
C ALA A 77 8.40 1.93 -3.33
N ALA A 78 9.34 2.24 -4.23
CA ALA A 78 10.68 2.70 -3.85
C ALA A 78 10.62 4.13 -3.30
N ARG A 79 9.85 5.02 -3.95
CA ARG A 79 9.65 6.39 -3.48
C ARG A 79 8.83 6.42 -2.19
N LEU A 80 7.84 5.54 -2.04
CA LEU A 80 7.12 5.39 -0.78
C LEU A 80 8.06 4.95 0.35
N LYS A 81 8.97 4.00 0.11
CA LYS A 81 9.99 3.64 1.10
C LYS A 81 10.81 4.85 1.53
N GLY A 82 11.30 5.66 0.58
CA GLY A 82 12.04 6.88 0.89
C GLY A 82 11.22 7.88 1.72
N LEU A 83 9.93 8.04 1.42
CA LEU A 83 9.01 8.87 2.20
C LEU A 83 8.89 8.36 3.65
N ILE A 84 8.67 7.06 3.86
CA ILE A 84 8.53 6.47 5.20
C ILE A 84 9.84 6.55 5.98
N ASP A 85 10.98 6.28 5.34
CA ASP A 85 12.30 6.38 5.97
C ASP A 85 12.57 7.82 6.42
N GLY A 86 12.34 8.81 5.55
CA GLY A 86 12.48 10.23 5.88
C GLY A 86 11.52 10.66 6.99
N TRP A 87 10.25 10.30 6.88
CA TRP A 87 9.24 10.63 7.90
C TRP A 87 9.61 10.07 9.27
N THR A 88 10.05 8.81 9.32
CA THR A 88 10.49 8.19 10.58
C THR A 88 11.80 8.76 11.11
N ALA A 89 12.69 9.25 10.25
CA ALA A 89 13.92 9.94 10.65
C ALA A 89 13.60 11.28 11.36
N VAL A 90 12.71 12.09 10.78
CA VAL A 90 12.22 13.33 11.40
C VAL A 90 11.56 13.05 12.75
N LEU A 91 10.67 12.04 12.82
CA LEU A 91 10.03 11.64 14.09
C LEU A 91 11.01 11.18 15.17
N ARG A 92 12.23 10.78 14.78
CA ARG A 92 13.31 10.37 15.70
C ARG A 92 14.34 11.47 15.96
N GLY A 93 14.10 12.69 15.47
CA GLY A 93 15.02 13.83 15.61
C GLY A 93 16.30 13.70 14.78
N ARG A 94 16.28 12.90 13.72
CA ARG A 94 17.43 12.67 12.80
C ARG A 94 17.16 13.27 11.43
N GLU A 95 16.90 14.57 11.41
CA GLU A 95 16.59 15.29 10.17
C GLU A 95 17.79 15.33 9.21
N ASP A 96 18.99 15.15 9.72
CA ASP A 96 20.24 14.98 8.95
C ASP A 96 20.21 13.76 8.01
N GLN A 97 19.36 12.77 8.29
CA GLN A 97 19.21 11.56 7.47
C GLN A 97 18.18 11.73 6.34
N VAL A 98 17.47 12.85 6.29
CA VAL A 98 16.47 13.12 5.25
C VAL A 98 17.20 13.58 3.97
N PRO A 99 16.98 12.92 2.82
CA PRO A 99 17.57 13.36 1.56
C PRO A 99 17.22 14.82 1.26
N PRO A 100 18.18 15.63 0.75
CA PRO A 100 17.92 17.02 0.44
C PRO A 100 16.86 17.13 -0.66
N PHE A 101 15.92 18.05 -0.48
CA PHE A 101 14.93 18.37 -1.49
C PHE A 101 15.61 19.07 -2.67
N HIS A 102 15.64 18.40 -3.82
CA HIS A 102 16.15 18.99 -5.07
C HIS A 102 15.06 19.88 -5.66
N ARG A 103 15.41 21.16 -5.91
CA ARG A 103 14.44 22.16 -6.39
C ARG A 103 14.04 21.87 -7.82
N PHE A 104 12.83 22.28 -8.20
CA PHE A 104 12.31 22.14 -9.58
C PHE A 104 13.17 22.85 -10.65
N SER A 105 14.05 23.77 -10.27
CA SER A 105 14.95 24.48 -11.19
C SER A 105 16.20 23.68 -11.57
N GLU A 106 16.51 22.64 -10.82
CA GLU A 106 17.63 21.75 -11.06
C GLU A 106 17.06 20.47 -11.66
N ASP A 107 17.46 20.13 -12.89
CA ASP A 107 17.09 18.85 -13.47
C ASP A 107 17.99 17.76 -12.86
N PRO A 108 17.46 16.90 -11.97
CA PRO A 108 18.26 15.84 -11.36
C PRO A 108 18.71 14.79 -12.39
N ALA A 109 18.10 14.75 -13.58
CA ALA A 109 18.49 13.83 -14.65
C ALA A 109 19.79 14.24 -15.36
N VAL A 110 20.19 15.52 -15.31
CA VAL A 110 21.47 15.97 -15.90
C VAL A 110 22.67 15.33 -15.20
N CYS A 111 22.58 15.11 -13.89
CA CYS A 111 23.58 14.37 -13.13
C CYS A 111 23.62 12.88 -13.50
N LEU A 112 22.49 12.32 -13.96
CA LEU A 112 22.43 10.91 -14.37
C LEU A 112 23.17 10.67 -15.69
N GLU A 113 23.18 11.66 -16.58
CA GLU A 113 23.89 11.61 -17.87
C GLU A 113 25.41 11.66 -17.71
N THR A 114 25.90 12.31 -16.66
CA THR A 114 27.32 12.69 -16.56
C THR A 114 28.15 11.75 -15.67
N ASP A 115 27.55 11.11 -14.64
CA ASP A 115 28.35 10.41 -13.60
C ASP A 115 27.85 9.01 -13.17
N SER A 116 26.78 8.47 -13.77
CA SER A 116 26.23 7.18 -13.29
C SER A 116 26.90 5.97 -13.94
N LYS A 117 27.68 5.20 -13.17
CA LYS A 117 27.73 3.76 -13.42
C LYS A 117 26.29 3.24 -13.29
N PRO A 118 25.76 2.46 -14.24
CA PRO A 118 24.39 1.97 -14.14
C PRO A 118 24.23 1.24 -12.81
N GLU A 119 23.40 1.78 -11.93
CA GLU A 119 23.11 1.12 -10.66
C GLU A 119 22.59 -0.28 -10.97
N LYS A 120 23.16 -1.28 -10.29
CA LYS A 120 22.75 -2.66 -10.47
C LYS A 120 21.29 -2.74 -10.06
N TRP A 121 20.41 -2.87 -11.06
CA TRP A 121 18.97 -3.06 -10.91
C TRP A 121 18.66 -3.86 -9.65
N VAL A 122 18.09 -3.20 -8.63
CA VAL A 122 17.85 -3.76 -7.29
C VAL A 122 17.01 -5.04 -7.38
N CYS A 123 16.12 -5.13 -8.37
CA CYS A 123 15.27 -6.28 -8.61
C CYS A 123 15.87 -7.32 -9.57
N TRP A 124 17.10 -7.15 -10.08
CA TRP A 124 17.68 -8.08 -11.06
C TRP A 124 17.88 -9.49 -10.49
N SER A 125 18.25 -9.60 -9.21
CA SER A 125 18.35 -10.90 -8.53
C SER A 125 16.99 -11.59 -8.41
N ASN A 126 15.91 -10.81 -8.41
CA ASN A 126 14.53 -11.28 -8.28
C ASN A 126 13.80 -11.28 -9.64
N ALA A 127 14.52 -10.98 -10.73
CA ALA A 127 13.96 -11.01 -12.06
C ALA A 127 13.54 -12.44 -12.38
N LEU A 128 12.22 -12.63 -12.54
CA LEU A 128 11.65 -13.93 -12.88
C LEU A 128 12.24 -14.40 -14.22
N ARG A 129 13.18 -15.35 -14.15
CA ARG A 129 13.65 -16.08 -15.33
C ARG A 129 12.48 -16.90 -15.88
N ARG A 130 12.41 -17.06 -17.20
CA ARG A 130 11.34 -17.67 -18.02
C ARG A 130 10.27 -18.50 -17.25
N PHE A 131 10.64 -19.58 -16.57
CA PHE A 131 9.70 -20.43 -15.81
C PHE A 131 9.08 -19.75 -14.58
N GLY A 132 9.81 -18.91 -13.88
CA GLY A 132 9.29 -18.08 -12.79
C GLY A 132 8.17 -17.16 -13.25
N LYS A 133 8.21 -16.63 -14.48
CA LYS A 133 7.11 -15.81 -15.03
C LYS A 133 5.83 -16.63 -15.21
N VAL A 134 5.95 -17.85 -15.72
CA VAL A 134 4.81 -18.77 -15.88
C VAL A 134 4.21 -19.11 -14.51
N LEU A 135 5.05 -19.44 -13.53
CA LEU A 135 4.59 -19.75 -12.16
C LEU A 135 3.96 -18.53 -11.47
N PHE A 136 4.51 -17.33 -11.69
CA PHE A 136 3.96 -16.08 -11.18
C PHE A 136 2.59 -15.78 -11.78
N ILE A 137 2.45 -15.88 -13.11
CA ILE A 137 1.17 -15.71 -13.80
C ILE A 137 0.15 -16.72 -13.28
N PHE A 138 0.53 -17.98 -13.14
CA PHE A 138 -0.36 -19.01 -12.61
C PHE A 138 -0.79 -18.72 -11.16
N ARG A 139 0.13 -18.24 -10.32
CA ARG A 139 -0.20 -17.79 -8.95
C ARG A 139 -1.13 -16.59 -8.92
N VAL A 140 -0.93 -15.62 -9.81
CA VAL A 140 -1.81 -14.44 -9.94
C VAL A 140 -3.20 -14.86 -10.43
N MET A 141 -3.28 -15.77 -11.41
CA MET A 141 -4.55 -16.30 -11.91
C MET A 141 -5.31 -17.06 -10.82
N GLN A 142 -4.64 -17.95 -10.08
CA GLN A 142 -5.26 -18.62 -8.94
C GLN A 142 -5.68 -17.65 -7.81
N ALA A 143 -4.88 -16.61 -7.54
CA ALA A 143 -5.24 -15.61 -6.55
C ALA A 143 -6.46 -14.78 -6.99
N ARG A 144 -6.55 -14.45 -8.28
CA ARG A 144 -7.71 -13.79 -8.88
C ARG A 144 -8.95 -14.68 -8.81
N GLU A 145 -8.84 -15.97 -9.15
CA GLU A 145 -9.95 -16.92 -9.03
C GLU A 145 -10.43 -17.06 -7.57
N ARG A 146 -9.51 -17.15 -6.61
CA ARG A 146 -9.87 -17.15 -5.18
C ARG A 146 -10.55 -15.85 -4.73
N CYS A 147 -10.05 -14.69 -5.18
CA CYS A 147 -10.70 -13.40 -4.88
C CYS A 147 -12.08 -13.26 -5.52
N LEU A 148 -12.27 -13.75 -6.74
CA LEU A 148 -13.58 -13.73 -7.39
C LEU A 148 -14.56 -14.65 -6.66
N HIS A 149 -14.10 -15.84 -6.24
CA HIS A 149 -14.90 -16.73 -5.40
C HIS A 149 -15.27 -16.07 -4.08
N ASP A 150 -14.32 -15.47 -3.35
CA ASP A 150 -14.58 -14.78 -2.08
C ASP A 150 -15.63 -13.66 -2.26
N VAL A 151 -15.51 -12.85 -3.32
CA VAL A 151 -16.48 -11.78 -3.65
C VAL A 151 -17.86 -12.35 -3.99
N GLU A 152 -17.93 -13.45 -4.72
CA GLU A 152 -19.19 -14.12 -5.06
C GLU A 152 -19.86 -14.72 -3.82
N THR A 153 -19.10 -15.34 -2.90
CA THR A 153 -19.62 -15.75 -1.59
C THR A 153 -20.11 -14.58 -0.75
N ASP A 154 -19.35 -13.48 -0.69
CA ASP A 154 -19.75 -12.28 0.07
C ASP A 154 -21.04 -11.65 -0.50
N LEU A 155 -21.26 -11.70 -1.82
CA LEU A 155 -22.49 -11.22 -2.47
C LEU A 155 -23.71 -12.12 -2.20
N VAL A 156 -23.52 -13.44 -2.18
CA VAL A 156 -24.56 -14.43 -1.85
C VAL A 156 -24.95 -14.34 -0.37
N ASP A 157 -23.99 -14.17 0.54
CA ASP A 157 -24.24 -14.00 1.98
C ASP A 157 -24.93 -12.66 2.31
N LEU A 158 -24.78 -11.65 1.44
CA LEU A 158 -25.50 -10.36 1.51
C LEU A 158 -26.88 -10.40 0.82
N GLY A 159 -27.31 -11.55 0.29
CA GLY A 159 -28.63 -11.73 -0.32
C GLY A 159 -28.82 -11.03 -1.68
N MET A 160 -27.73 -10.64 -2.35
CA MET A 160 -27.79 -10.10 -3.72
C MET A 160 -27.49 -11.22 -4.71
N LEU A 161 -28.47 -11.57 -5.56
CA LEU A 161 -28.31 -12.62 -6.58
C LEU A 161 -27.12 -12.31 -7.51
N PRO A 162 -26.32 -13.32 -7.89
CA PRO A 162 -25.19 -13.12 -8.78
C PRO A 162 -25.70 -12.67 -10.16
N VAL A 163 -25.20 -11.54 -10.64
CA VAL A 163 -25.39 -11.11 -12.03
C VAL A 163 -24.53 -12.02 -12.89
N VAL A 164 -25.16 -13.04 -13.47
CA VAL A 164 -24.58 -13.87 -14.52
C VAL A 164 -24.40 -12.98 -15.76
N LEU A 165 -23.16 -12.57 -16.02
CA LEU A 165 -22.71 -12.12 -17.34
C LEU A 165 -22.18 -13.35 -18.07
N GLY A 166 -22.85 -13.71 -19.17
CA GLY A 166 -22.50 -14.83 -20.03
C GLY A 166 -21.22 -14.64 -20.84
#